data_AF-A0A080MAP0-F1
#
_entry.id   AF-A0A080MAP0-F1
#
_cell.length_a   1.000
_cell.length_b   1.000
_cell.length_c   1.000
_cell.angle_alpha   90.00
_cell.angle_beta   90.00
_cell.angle_gamma   90.00
#
_symmetry.space_group_name_H-M   'P 1'
#
loop_
_entity.id
_entity.type
_entity.pdbx_description
1 polymer ?
#
loop_
_entity_poly.entity_id
_entity_poly.type
_entity_poly.pdbx_seq_one_letter_code
_entity_poly.pdbx_strand_id
1 'polypeptide(L)'
;MLCGALALAGWAPVGAWLAERVDVPSFRQAEEFKRAAALEPVAAALDFLNRLATASPPIRVRLPVSIALDEYRLSIVDARLGPSGAAAATRLQLDDGKMGVALADRARDLCAAGRRCVVRLIGYWRGTVDDVGHLDVRRIDGLVPDAAAAAVEVESR
;
A
#
# COMPACT_ATOMS: atom_id res chain seq x y z
N MET A 1 -16.82 58.26 -59.62
CA MET A 1 -16.65 58.31 -58.14
C MET A 1 -17.31 57.06 -57.58
N LEU A 2 -16.49 56.12 -57.11
CA LEU A 2 -16.86 54.74 -56.83
C LEU A 2 -17.42 54.59 -55.41
N CYS A 3 -18.59 53.97 -55.32
CA CYS A 3 -19.12 53.28 -54.15
C CYS A 3 -18.15 52.19 -53.69
N GLY A 4 -18.06 51.98 -52.37
CA GLY A 4 -17.36 50.82 -51.81
C GLY A 4 -17.37 50.81 -50.29
N ALA A 5 -18.49 50.40 -49.68
CA ALA A 5 -18.53 49.96 -48.29
C ALA A 5 -18.84 48.46 -48.30
N LEU A 6 -17.85 47.64 -47.95
CA LEU A 6 -17.98 46.20 -47.76
C LEU A 6 -17.65 45.89 -46.30
N ALA A 7 -18.68 45.40 -45.60
CA ALA A 7 -18.59 44.83 -44.27
C ALA A 7 -18.18 43.36 -44.36
N LEU A 8 -17.24 42.92 -43.51
CA LEU A 8 -17.06 41.51 -43.12
C LEU A 8 -16.60 41.50 -41.66
N ALA A 9 -17.50 41.18 -40.74
CA ALA A 9 -17.71 39.83 -40.19
C ALA A 9 -16.75 39.54 -39.02
N GLY A 10 -17.23 39.88 -37.82
CA GLY A 10 -16.57 39.63 -36.55
C GLY A 10 -16.41 38.13 -36.30
N TRP A 11 -15.22 37.76 -35.84
CA TRP A 11 -14.87 36.41 -35.43
C TRP A 11 -15.40 36.16 -34.02
N ALA A 12 -16.25 35.15 -33.86
CA ALA A 12 -16.69 34.69 -32.54
C ALA A 12 -15.55 33.91 -31.85
N PRO A 13 -15.30 34.11 -30.54
CA PRO A 13 -14.34 33.31 -29.81
C PRO A 13 -14.89 31.90 -29.58
N VAL A 14 -14.08 30.89 -29.93
CA VAL A 14 -14.26 29.48 -29.59
C VAL A 14 -14.09 29.33 -28.07
N GLY A 15 -15.13 29.67 -27.33
CA GLY A 15 -15.16 29.62 -25.87
C GLY A 15 -15.75 28.31 -25.36
N ALA A 16 -15.06 27.74 -24.38
CA ALA A 16 -15.59 26.82 -23.37
C ALA A 16 -16.06 25.44 -23.83
N TRP A 17 -15.10 24.60 -24.23
CA TRP A 17 -15.20 23.19 -23.88
C TRP A 17 -14.97 23.07 -22.36
N LEU A 18 -16.08 23.09 -21.62
CA LEU A 18 -16.16 22.57 -20.26
C LEU A 18 -15.66 21.11 -20.30
N ALA A 19 -14.40 20.91 -19.91
CA ALA A 19 -13.92 19.63 -19.46
C ALA A 19 -14.61 19.33 -18.13
N GLU A 20 -15.89 18.96 -18.21
CA GLU A 20 -16.63 18.36 -17.12
C GLU A 20 -15.90 17.05 -16.82
N ARG A 21 -15.00 17.11 -15.83
CA ARG A 21 -14.34 15.93 -15.29
C ARG A 21 -15.46 15.07 -14.75
N VAL A 22 -15.90 14.11 -15.56
CA VAL A 22 -16.69 12.98 -15.11
C VAL A 22 -15.79 12.28 -14.09
N ASP A 23 -16.02 12.59 -12.82
CA ASP A 23 -15.58 11.79 -11.70
C ASP A 23 -16.28 10.45 -11.89
N VAL A 24 -15.63 9.53 -12.61
CA VAL A 24 -16.12 8.15 -12.73
C VAL A 24 -15.85 7.58 -11.35
N PRO A 25 -16.87 7.35 -10.50
CA PRO A 25 -16.64 6.64 -9.26
C PRO A 25 -16.14 5.26 -9.67
N SER A 26 -14.83 5.03 -9.54
CA SER A 26 -14.29 3.70 -9.67
C SER A 26 -14.93 2.90 -8.53
N PHE A 27 -15.99 2.15 -8.84
CA PHE A 27 -16.59 1.16 -7.95
C PHE A 27 -15.56 0.04 -7.74
N ARG A 28 -14.46 0.33 -7.04
CA ARG A 28 -13.66 -0.70 -6.42
C ARG A 28 -14.58 -1.33 -5.39
N GLN A 29 -15.07 -2.53 -5.67
CA GLN A 29 -15.70 -3.36 -4.66
C GLN A 29 -14.77 -3.34 -3.44
N ALA A 30 -15.31 -2.98 -2.28
CA ALA A 30 -14.52 -2.91 -1.07
C ALA A 30 -13.90 -4.29 -0.84
N GLU A 31 -12.57 -4.38 -0.94
CA GLU A 31 -11.86 -5.63 -0.71
C GLU A 31 -12.10 -6.07 0.74
N GLU A 32 -12.83 -7.16 0.94
CA GLU A 32 -13.17 -7.64 2.27
C GLU A 32 -12.00 -8.47 2.80
N PHE A 33 -11.40 -8.02 3.92
CA PHE A 33 -10.37 -8.76 4.63
C PHE A 33 -10.92 -9.27 5.96
N LYS A 34 -10.76 -10.56 6.23
CA LYS A 34 -11.18 -11.21 7.47
C LYS A 34 -9.96 -11.55 8.33
N ARG A 35 -10.09 -11.41 9.65
CA ARG A 35 -9.07 -11.88 10.60
C ARG A 35 -8.94 -13.40 10.50
N ALA A 36 -7.73 -13.87 10.26
CA ALA A 36 -7.46 -15.29 10.04
C ALA A 36 -6.53 -15.91 11.09
N ALA A 37 -5.57 -15.14 11.60
CA ALA A 37 -4.66 -15.60 12.64
C ALA A 37 -4.25 -14.46 13.57
N ALA A 38 -3.96 -14.77 14.83
CA ALA A 38 -3.25 -13.86 15.71
C ALA A 38 -1.78 -13.75 15.27
N LEU A 39 -1.15 -12.61 15.53
CA LEU A 39 0.28 -12.43 15.29
C LEU A 39 1.16 -13.05 16.37
N GLU A 40 0.60 -13.29 17.55
CA GLU A 40 1.28 -14.02 18.62
C GLU A 40 0.69 -15.41 18.79
N PRO A 41 1.54 -16.44 18.96
CA PRO A 41 3.00 -16.40 18.86
C PRO A 41 3.48 -16.23 17.41
N VAL A 42 4.57 -15.48 17.19
CA VAL A 42 5.06 -15.14 15.83
C VAL A 42 5.35 -16.37 14.99
N ALA A 43 5.92 -17.43 15.58
CA ALA A 43 6.16 -18.70 14.87
C ALA A 43 4.88 -19.30 14.27
N ALA A 44 3.78 -19.32 15.03
CA ALA A 44 2.50 -19.84 14.53
C ALA A 44 1.92 -18.95 13.41
N ALA A 45 2.12 -17.63 13.50
CA ALA A 45 1.74 -16.71 12.44
C ALA A 45 2.55 -16.94 11.16
N LEU A 46 3.87 -17.17 11.26
CA LEU A 46 4.71 -17.51 10.11
C LEU A 46 4.32 -18.84 9.49
N ASP A 47 4.05 -19.87 10.29
CA ASP A 47 3.59 -21.17 9.80
C ASP A 47 2.27 -21.02 9.04
N PHE A 48 1.34 -20.21 9.56
CA PHE A 48 0.10 -19.88 8.86
C PHE A 48 0.37 -19.18 7.53
N LEU A 49 1.20 -18.15 7.51
CA LEU A 49 1.56 -17.42 6.29
C LEU A 49 2.26 -18.31 5.26
N ASN A 50 3.17 -19.18 5.68
CA ASN A 50 3.89 -20.11 4.81
C ASN A 50 2.93 -21.13 4.17
N ARG A 51 1.87 -21.57 4.86
CA ARG A 51 0.81 -22.37 4.24
C ARG A 51 0.05 -21.57 3.17
N LEU A 52 -0.24 -20.30 3.42
CA LEU A 52 -0.91 -19.44 2.42
C LEU A 52 -0.04 -19.22 1.17
N ALA A 53 1.28 -19.16 1.31
CA ALA A 53 2.19 -19.03 0.16
C ALA A 53 2.08 -20.19 -0.85
N THR A 54 1.64 -21.37 -0.40
CA THR A 54 1.41 -22.54 -1.28
C THR A 54 0.03 -22.56 -1.93
N ALA A 55 -0.87 -21.63 -1.59
CA ALA A 55 -2.23 -21.60 -2.12
C ALA A 55 -2.26 -21.22 -3.61
N SER A 56 -3.11 -21.90 -4.38
CA SER A 56 -3.39 -21.58 -5.78
C SER A 56 -4.89 -21.36 -5.99
N PRO A 57 -5.34 -20.17 -6.43
CA PRO A 57 -4.53 -18.98 -6.69
C PRO A 57 -3.95 -18.34 -5.41
N PRO A 58 -2.92 -17.47 -5.52
CA PRO A 58 -2.35 -16.77 -4.37
C PRO A 58 -3.42 -16.00 -3.58
N ILE A 59 -3.29 -16.03 -2.25
CA ILE A 59 -4.20 -15.31 -1.33
C ILE A 59 -3.54 -14.00 -0.92
N ARG A 60 -4.27 -12.89 -1.01
CA ARG A 60 -3.78 -11.60 -0.52
C ARG A 60 -3.87 -11.57 1.00
N VAL A 61 -2.80 -11.08 1.61
CA VAL A 61 -2.70 -10.89 3.05
C VAL A 61 -2.61 -9.41 3.35
N ARG A 62 -3.15 -9.03 4.51
CA ARG A 62 -3.05 -7.70 5.09
C ARG A 62 -2.39 -7.82 6.45
N LEU A 63 -1.18 -7.27 6.55
CA LEU A 63 -0.28 -7.46 7.68
C LEU A 63 0.06 -6.11 8.32
N PRO A 64 -0.02 -5.97 9.64
CA PRO A 64 0.61 -4.86 10.32
C PRO A 64 2.12 -5.12 10.38
N VAL A 65 2.90 -4.21 9.82
CA VAL A 65 4.35 -4.29 9.70
C VAL A 65 4.95 -3.08 10.37
N SER A 66 5.86 -3.32 11.31
CA SER A 66 6.66 -2.26 11.91
C SER A 66 7.78 -1.91 10.93
N ILE A 67 7.81 -0.66 10.48
CA ILE A 67 8.82 -0.15 9.56
C ILE A 67 9.66 0.93 10.25
N ALA A 68 10.96 0.92 10.00
CA ALA A 68 11.87 2.00 10.37
C ALA A 68 12.41 2.66 9.10
N LEU A 69 12.30 3.98 9.06
CA LEU A 69 12.77 4.82 7.96
C LEU A 69 14.11 5.46 8.33
N ASP A 70 15.02 5.53 7.37
CA ASP A 70 16.25 6.32 7.49
C ASP A 70 15.94 7.77 7.12
N GLU A 71 16.27 8.70 8.02
CA GLU A 71 16.07 10.14 7.84
C GLU A 71 16.87 10.70 6.66
N TYR A 72 18.02 10.10 6.34
CA TYR A 72 18.96 10.59 5.33
C TYR A 72 18.92 9.81 4.03
N ARG A 73 18.68 8.49 4.08
CA ARG A 73 18.73 7.60 2.91
C ARG A 73 17.40 7.44 2.19
N LEU A 74 16.33 8.04 2.73
CA LEU A 74 14.98 7.99 2.16
C LEU A 74 14.51 6.54 1.90
N SER A 75 15.01 5.57 2.65
CA SER A 75 14.72 4.14 2.45
C SER A 75 14.16 3.50 3.73
N ILE A 76 13.50 2.37 3.56
CA ILE A 76 13.11 1.49 4.67
C ILE A 76 14.33 0.68 5.05
N VAL A 77 14.85 0.89 6.26
CA VAL A 77 16.07 0.21 6.75
C VAL A 77 15.77 -1.05 7.56
N ASP A 78 14.55 -1.17 8.08
CA ASP A 78 14.11 -2.35 8.81
C ASP A 78 12.59 -2.48 8.68
N ALA A 79 12.12 -3.69 8.39
CA ALA A 79 10.72 -4.05 8.39
C ALA A 79 10.55 -5.31 9.23
N ARG A 80 9.56 -5.34 10.12
CA ARG A 80 9.33 -6.47 11.04
C ARG A 80 7.86 -6.83 11.15
N LEU A 81 7.59 -8.13 11.23
CA LEU A 81 6.29 -8.70 11.55
C LEU A 81 6.28 -9.17 13.01
N GLY A 82 5.26 -8.75 13.76
CA GLY A 82 5.09 -9.06 15.17
C GLY A 82 4.63 -7.83 15.95
N PRO A 83 4.30 -7.99 17.24
CA PRO A 83 3.91 -6.87 18.08
C PRO A 83 5.03 -5.83 18.16
N SER A 84 4.62 -4.56 18.23
CA SER A 84 5.55 -3.43 18.35
C SER A 84 6.45 -3.62 19.57
N GLY A 85 7.78 -3.65 19.36
CA GLY A 85 8.77 -3.81 20.44
C GLY A 85 8.98 -5.23 20.95
N ALA A 86 8.29 -6.24 20.40
CA ALA A 86 8.48 -7.62 20.82
C ALA A 86 9.88 -8.15 20.44
N ALA A 87 10.53 -8.88 21.36
CA ALA A 87 11.79 -9.55 21.09
C ALA A 87 11.68 -10.62 20.00
N ALA A 88 10.49 -11.22 19.86
CA ALA A 88 10.20 -12.31 18.92
C ALA A 88 9.75 -11.84 17.53
N ALA A 89 9.93 -10.56 17.17
CA ALA A 89 9.52 -10.06 15.85
C ALA A 89 10.44 -10.59 14.73
N THR A 90 9.83 -10.99 13.61
CA THR A 90 10.54 -11.53 12.44
C THR A 90 10.85 -10.43 11.43
N ARG A 91 12.07 -10.41 10.89
CA ARG A 91 12.45 -9.46 9.84
C ARG A 91 11.73 -9.78 8.55
N LEU A 92 11.33 -8.73 7.81
CA LEU A 92 10.74 -8.85 6.50
C LEU A 92 11.65 -8.27 5.42
N GLN A 93 11.73 -8.96 4.30
CA GLN A 93 12.12 -8.39 3.03
C GLN A 93 10.86 -7.98 2.26
N LEU A 94 10.77 -6.71 1.91
CA LEU A 94 9.65 -6.13 1.18
C LEU A 94 10.05 -5.97 -0.29
N ASP A 95 9.34 -6.63 -1.19
CA ASP A 95 9.45 -6.41 -2.63
C ASP A 95 8.33 -5.46 -3.06
N ASP A 96 8.67 -4.20 -3.33
CA ASP A 96 7.74 -3.15 -3.75
C ASP A 96 7.81 -2.84 -5.24
N GLY A 97 8.53 -3.65 -6.04
CA GLY A 97 8.74 -3.42 -7.47
C GLY A 97 7.45 -3.38 -8.31
N LYS A 98 6.31 -3.76 -7.71
CA LYS A 98 4.97 -3.73 -8.34
C LYS A 98 4.10 -2.56 -7.90
N MET A 99 4.53 -1.70 -6.99
CA MET A 99 3.71 -0.59 -6.47
C MET A 99 3.66 0.64 -7.38
N GLY A 100 4.58 0.77 -8.33
CA GLY A 100 4.70 1.91 -9.26
C GLY A 100 5.20 3.21 -8.64
N VAL A 101 5.00 3.40 -7.32
CA VAL A 101 5.61 4.43 -6.47
C VAL A 101 6.33 3.71 -5.34
N ALA A 102 7.53 4.17 -4.97
CA ALA A 102 8.34 3.54 -3.94
C ALA A 102 7.56 3.43 -2.62
N LEU A 103 7.59 2.27 -1.98
CA LEU A 103 6.94 2.05 -0.69
C LEU A 103 7.45 3.02 0.37
N ALA A 104 8.74 3.34 0.31
CA ALA A 104 9.39 4.28 1.22
C ALA A 104 8.80 5.70 1.15
N ASP A 105 8.39 6.16 -0.04
CA ASP A 105 7.77 7.49 -0.19
C ASP A 105 6.43 7.55 0.54
N ARG A 106 5.55 6.57 0.27
CA ARG A 106 4.24 6.51 0.93
C ARG A 106 4.35 6.27 2.44
N ALA A 107 5.34 5.49 2.86
CA ALA A 107 5.63 5.30 4.27
C ALA A 107 6.03 6.62 4.95
N ARG A 108 6.80 7.49 4.28
CA ARG A 108 7.17 8.82 4.79
C ARG A 108 5.98 9.77 4.88
N ASP A 109 5.02 9.68 3.96
CA ASP A 109 3.80 10.50 4.04
C ASP A 109 2.92 10.11 5.24
N LEU A 110 2.98 8.84 5.65
CA LEU A 110 2.20 8.31 6.77
C LEU A 110 2.94 8.43 8.11
N CYS A 111 4.25 8.26 8.12
CA CYS A 111 5.04 8.18 9.34
C CYS A 111 5.84 9.45 9.54
N ALA A 112 5.75 10.05 10.74
CA ALA A 112 6.61 11.17 11.11
C ALA A 112 8.09 10.80 10.92
N ALA A 113 8.87 11.70 10.32
CA ALA A 113 10.28 11.49 9.99
C ALA A 113 11.09 11.03 11.21
N GLY A 114 12.03 10.11 10.98
CA GLY A 114 12.96 9.62 12.01
C GLY A 114 12.39 8.65 13.04
N ARG A 115 11.17 8.11 12.85
CA ARG A 115 10.54 7.18 13.81
C ARG A 115 10.15 5.85 13.20
N ARG A 116 10.19 4.80 14.02
CA ARG A 116 9.55 3.53 13.73
C ARG A 116 8.04 3.70 13.85
N CYS A 117 7.28 3.20 12.89
CA CYS A 117 5.83 3.22 12.88
C CYS A 117 5.29 1.85 12.47
N VAL A 118 4.02 1.57 12.78
CA VAL A 118 3.35 0.36 12.31
C VAL A 118 2.40 0.76 11.19
N VAL A 119 2.61 0.17 10.02
CA VAL A 119 1.77 0.37 8.83
C VAL A 119 1.09 -0.93 8.45
N ARG A 120 -0.06 -0.82 7.79
CA ARG A 120 -0.76 -1.98 7.26
C ARG A 120 -0.34 -2.17 5.80
N LEU A 121 0.36 -3.25 5.52
CA LEU A 121 0.77 -3.63 4.16
C LEU A 121 -0.19 -4.68 3.60
N ILE A 122 -0.54 -4.53 2.34
CA ILE A 122 -1.32 -5.52 1.58
C ILE A 122 -0.44 -6.07 0.48
N GLY A 123 -0.39 -7.40 0.38
CA GLY A 123 0.49 -8.07 -0.57
C GLY A 123 0.26 -9.57 -0.64
N TYR A 124 1.24 -10.26 -1.24
CA TYR A 124 1.28 -11.71 -1.30
C TYR A 124 2.48 -12.21 -0.49
N TRP A 125 2.22 -13.07 0.48
CA TRP A 125 3.29 -13.75 1.22
C TRP A 125 4.00 -14.74 0.30
N ARG A 126 5.33 -14.72 0.30
CA ARG A 126 6.17 -15.57 -0.58
C ARG A 126 6.90 -16.68 0.17
N GLY A 127 6.80 -16.71 1.49
CA GLY A 127 7.48 -17.68 2.33
C GLY A 127 8.49 -17.03 3.27
N THR A 128 9.21 -17.86 4.01
CA THR A 128 10.31 -17.46 4.90
C THR A 128 11.58 -18.16 4.43
N VAL A 129 12.69 -17.43 4.31
CA VAL A 129 14.01 -17.96 3.96
C VAL A 129 15.01 -17.41 4.97
N ASP A 130 15.81 -18.27 5.59
CA ASP A 130 16.81 -17.88 6.61
C ASP A 130 16.24 -16.94 7.69
N ASP A 131 15.06 -17.29 8.23
CA ASP A 131 14.31 -16.50 9.23
C ASP A 131 13.87 -15.10 8.78
N VAL A 132 13.91 -14.82 7.47
CA VAL A 132 13.39 -13.60 6.86
C VAL A 132 12.11 -13.89 6.09
N GLY A 133 11.03 -13.20 6.46
CA GLY A 133 9.75 -13.28 5.74
C GLY A 133 9.75 -12.45 4.46
N HIS A 134 9.25 -12.99 3.36
CA HIS A 134 9.20 -12.30 2.07
C HIS A 134 7.77 -11.88 1.73
N LEU A 135 7.56 -10.58 1.51
CA LEU A 135 6.27 -10.02 1.15
C LEU A 135 6.38 -9.23 -0.16
N ASP A 136 5.65 -9.67 -1.19
CA ASP A 136 5.41 -8.90 -2.42
C ASP A 136 4.33 -7.86 -2.13
N VAL A 137 4.75 -6.62 -1.91
CA VAL A 137 3.91 -5.52 -1.47
C VAL A 137 3.17 -4.91 -2.66
N ARG A 138 1.85 -4.78 -2.52
CA ARG A 138 0.98 -4.17 -3.54
C ARG A 138 0.44 -2.83 -3.12
N ARG A 139 0.20 -2.65 -1.82
CA ARG A 139 -0.36 -1.41 -1.28
C ARG A 139 0.02 -1.22 0.18
N ILE A 140 0.11 0.05 0.58
CA ILE A 140 0.05 0.48 1.98
C ILE A 140 -1.38 0.96 2.25
N ASP A 141 -2.04 0.35 3.23
CA ASP A 141 -3.45 0.60 3.55
C ASP A 141 -3.61 1.73 4.59
N GLY A 142 -2.53 2.08 5.31
CA GLY A 142 -2.49 3.18 6.26
C GLY A 142 -1.67 2.87 7.52
N LEU A 143 -1.72 3.76 8.50
CA LEU A 143 -1.16 3.54 9.83
C LEU A 143 -2.02 2.56 10.65
N VAL A 144 -1.37 1.80 11.52
CA VAL A 144 -2.04 0.93 12.50
C VAL A 144 -1.70 1.44 13.89
N PRO A 145 -2.69 1.78 14.73
CA PRO A 145 -2.41 2.03 16.14
C PRO A 145 -1.89 0.74 16.80
N ASP A 146 -0.91 0.83 17.69
CA ASP A 146 -0.20 -0.35 18.25
C ASP A 146 -1.16 -1.42 18.80
N ALA A 147 -2.25 -1.03 19.45
CA ALA A 147 -3.26 -1.96 19.98
C ALA A 147 -4.03 -2.76 18.91
N ALA A 148 -4.05 -2.29 17.65
CA ALA A 148 -4.71 -2.95 16.52
C ALA A 148 -3.75 -3.80 15.67
N ALA A 149 -2.47 -3.83 15.99
CA ALA A 149 -1.42 -4.53 15.25
C ALA A 149 -1.28 -6.02 15.65
N ALA A 150 -2.38 -6.71 15.94
CA ALA A 150 -2.36 -8.02 16.60
C ALA A 150 -2.82 -9.21 15.73
N ALA A 151 -3.20 -8.98 14.47
CA ALA A 151 -3.77 -10.03 13.63
C ALA A 151 -3.27 -10.00 12.19
N VAL A 152 -3.16 -11.19 11.60
CA VAL A 152 -3.08 -11.43 10.17
C VAL A 152 -4.49 -11.45 9.62
N GLU A 153 -4.71 -10.68 8.56
CA GLU A 153 -5.98 -10.66 7.84
C GLU A 153 -5.76 -11.18 6.41
N VAL A 154 -6.74 -11.93 5.91
CA VAL A 154 -6.72 -12.51 4.56
C VAL A 154 -7.92 -12.03 3.78
N GLU A 155 -7.76 -11.87 2.49
CA GLU A 155 -8.87 -11.55 1.60
C GLU A 155 -9.96 -12.64 1.66
N SER A 156 -11.19 -12.24 1.96
CA SER A 156 -12.35 -13.11 1.83
C SER A 156 -12.66 -13.29 0.36
N ARG A 157 -12.62 -14.53 -0.09
CA ARG A 157 -13.22 -14.92 -1.37
C ARG A 157 -14.74 -15.09 -1.23
#